data_AF-A0A813C7C9-F1
#
_entry.id   AF-A0A813C7C9-F1
#
_cell.length_a   1.000
_cell.length_b   1.000
_cell.length_c   1.000
_cell.angle_alpha   90.00
_cell.angle_beta   90.00
_cell.angle_gamma   90.00
#
_symmetry.space_group_name_H-M   'P 1'
#
loop_
_entity.id
_entity.type
_entity.pdbx_description
1 polymer ?
#
loop_
_entity_poly.entity_id
_entity_poly.type
_entity_poly.pdbx_seq_one_letter_code
_entity_poly.pdbx_strand_id
1 'polypeptide(L)'
;VYELDKPEALAQFLQDADIRLVRAEYFLKLLQEKRPLKRRQEAEVPSETCSSLNHGVCSALVPHEEVQEWAQGRQHALIVSISHAWETREHPDPCRFQLQQIWNAVGLYAAANRAVWVFYDYMSLFQFKRQTEAQNESFRRSMNAMHMLYAHDSTHTFRIESLTPQDVWNTMLDESVPVYREETSAVEPRPLRCLTPNSNPYLQRGWCMAEIEWSSTRSDSSMHQRIGPGSEGAEHPGGRVPMAPDLFREQMHQAVFTHRSDVESVIRLQEKIFFQKVTVCKELTLSWLVPDQLSALA
;
A
#
# COMPACT_ATOMS: atom_id res chain seq x y z
N VAL A 1 19.09 -4.89 10.17
CA VAL A 1 17.97 -5.47 9.40
C VAL A 1 16.86 -5.68 10.40
N TYR A 2 15.67 -5.14 10.14
CA TYR A 2 14.54 -5.28 11.06
C TYR A 2 14.03 -6.73 11.01
N GLU A 3 13.59 -7.24 12.16
CA GLU A 3 12.94 -8.54 12.26
C GLU A 3 11.54 -8.49 11.61
N LEU A 4 11.11 -9.58 10.98
CA LEU A 4 9.85 -9.63 10.22
C LEU A 4 8.68 -10.21 11.03
N ASP A 5 8.91 -10.58 12.29
CA ASP A 5 7.95 -11.23 13.19
C ASP A 5 7.75 -10.47 14.52
N LYS A 6 8.45 -9.35 14.73
CA LYS A 6 8.41 -8.55 15.97
C LYS A 6 7.70 -7.21 15.75
N PRO A 7 6.52 -6.97 16.34
CA PRO A 7 5.82 -5.67 16.26
C PRO A 7 6.72 -4.46 16.54
N GLU A 8 7.66 -4.57 17.49
CA GLU A 8 8.63 -3.55 17.84
C GLU A 8 9.59 -3.22 16.69
N ALA A 9 9.99 -4.22 15.90
CA ALA A 9 10.85 -4.01 14.73
C ALA A 9 10.09 -3.27 13.62
N LEU A 10 8.80 -3.57 13.43
CA LEU A 10 7.96 -2.81 12.50
C LEU A 10 7.76 -1.37 12.97
N ALA A 11 7.44 -1.16 14.26
CA ALA A 11 7.28 0.18 14.81
C ALA A 11 8.57 1.01 14.72
N GLN A 12 9.72 0.40 15.02
CA GLN A 12 11.02 1.04 14.86
C GLN A 12 11.29 1.41 13.40
N PHE A 13 10.99 0.53 12.44
CA PHE A 13 11.13 0.85 11.02
C PHE A 13 10.25 2.03 10.60
N LEU A 14 8.96 2.02 10.98
CA LEU A 14 8.03 3.11 10.67
C LEU A 14 8.54 4.45 11.23
N GLN A 15 9.09 4.44 12.44
CA GLN A 15 9.68 5.62 13.08
C GLN A 15 10.98 6.07 12.39
N ASP A 16 11.94 5.16 12.16
CA ASP A 16 13.25 5.45 11.57
C ASP A 16 13.14 6.03 10.15
N ALA A 17 12.12 5.61 9.41
CA ALA A 17 11.84 6.05 8.06
C ALA A 17 10.76 7.15 8.00
N ASP A 18 10.21 7.59 9.14
CA ASP A 18 9.10 8.55 9.27
C ASP A 18 7.86 8.24 8.40
N ILE A 19 7.54 6.96 8.28
CA ILE A 19 6.37 6.47 7.56
C ILE A 19 5.16 6.57 8.48
N ARG A 20 4.08 7.23 8.03
CA ARG A 20 2.85 7.30 8.81
C ARG A 20 1.73 6.52 8.18
N LEU A 21 1.06 5.76 9.02
CA LEU A 21 -0.15 5.06 8.64
C LEU A 21 -1.31 6.05 8.63
N VAL A 22 -2.28 5.80 7.77
CA VAL A 22 -3.49 6.61 7.62
C VAL A 22 -4.62 5.91 8.37
N ARG A 23 -5.40 6.65 9.15
CA ARG A 23 -6.58 6.07 9.81
C ARG A 23 -7.66 5.72 8.77
N ALA A 24 -8.26 4.54 8.87
CA ALA A 24 -9.32 4.11 7.96
C ALA A 24 -10.48 5.12 7.88
N GLU A 25 -10.84 5.75 9.00
CA GLU A 25 -11.90 6.76 9.08
C GLU A 25 -11.60 8.02 8.24
N TYR A 26 -10.33 8.32 7.96
CA TYR A 26 -9.97 9.43 7.09
C TYR A 26 -10.30 9.14 5.63
N PHE A 27 -10.20 7.88 5.17
CA PHE A 27 -10.67 7.49 3.83
C PHE A 27 -12.18 7.68 3.70
N LEU A 28 -12.97 7.33 4.73
CA LEU A 28 -14.41 7.60 4.74
C LEU A 28 -14.70 9.10 4.62
N LYS A 29 -14.00 9.94 5.40
CA LYS A 29 -14.15 11.39 5.33
C LYS A 29 -13.89 11.90 3.91
N LEU A 30 -12.79 11.48 3.28
CA LEU A 30 -12.46 11.88 1.90
C LEU A 30 -13.57 11.46 0.92
N LEU A 31 -14.13 10.25 1.05
CA LEU A 31 -15.24 9.79 0.23
C LEU A 31 -16.51 10.64 0.43
N GLN A 32 -16.90 10.89 1.67
CA GLN A 32 -18.10 11.69 2.01
C GLN A 32 -17.97 13.12 1.50
N GLU A 33 -16.78 13.72 1.63
CA GLU A 33 -16.47 15.06 1.14
C GLU A 33 -16.17 15.09 -0.37
N LYS A 34 -16.16 13.94 -1.06
CA LYS A 34 -15.78 13.76 -2.47
C LYS A 34 -14.39 14.33 -2.80
N ARG A 35 -13.48 14.28 -1.82
CA ARG A 35 -12.11 14.78 -1.96
C ARG A 35 -11.19 13.67 -2.44
N PRO A 36 -10.23 13.97 -3.33
CA PRO A 36 -9.18 13.02 -3.70
C PRO A 36 -8.24 12.75 -2.52
N LEU A 37 -7.45 11.69 -2.66
CA LEU A 37 -6.33 11.42 -1.75
C LEU A 37 -5.36 12.61 -1.75
N LYS A 38 -4.69 12.81 -0.62
CA LYS A 38 -3.69 13.86 -0.44
C LYS A 38 -2.29 13.30 -0.50
N ARG A 39 -1.28 14.10 -0.84
CA ARG A 39 0.09 13.69 -0.55
C ARG A 39 0.29 13.70 0.96
N ARG A 40 1.25 12.91 1.43
CA ARG A 40 1.69 12.90 2.84
C ARG A 40 1.83 14.31 3.44
N GLN A 41 2.47 15.22 2.72
CA GLN A 41 2.70 16.60 3.16
C GLN A 41 1.41 17.40 3.42
N GLU A 42 0.34 17.15 2.65
CA GLU A 42 -0.93 17.85 2.86
C GLU A 42 -1.87 17.12 3.84
N ALA A 43 -1.56 15.87 4.19
CA ALA A 43 -2.32 15.06 5.14
C ALA A 43 -1.82 15.21 6.59
N GLU A 44 -0.57 15.66 6.79
CA GLU A 44 0.02 15.88 8.12
C GLU A 44 -0.33 17.22 8.77
N VAL A 45 -1.04 18.10 8.04
CA VAL A 45 -1.47 19.39 8.59
C VAL A 45 -2.53 19.19 9.70
N PRO A 46 -2.50 19.98 10.79
CA PRO A 46 -3.40 19.76 11.95
C PRO A 46 -4.90 19.82 11.65
N SER A 47 -5.29 20.47 10.55
CA SER A 47 -6.70 20.55 10.12
C SER A 47 -7.20 19.27 9.45
N GLU A 48 -6.31 18.37 9.02
CA GLU A 48 -6.71 17.08 8.47
C GLU A 48 -6.91 16.08 9.61
N THR A 49 -8.17 15.97 10.00
CA THR A 49 -8.64 15.09 11.08
C THR A 49 -9.73 14.15 10.60
N CYS A 50 -9.98 13.08 11.35
CA CYS A 50 -11.13 12.21 11.20
C CYS A 50 -11.78 11.94 12.56
N SER A 51 -13.06 11.56 12.54
CA SER A 51 -13.78 11.15 13.73
C SER A 51 -13.65 9.65 13.91
N SER A 52 -12.98 9.22 14.96
CA SER A 52 -12.93 7.82 15.39
C SER A 52 -13.99 7.59 16.47
N LEU A 53 -14.72 6.47 16.38
CA LEU A 53 -15.75 6.10 17.35
C LEU A 53 -15.19 5.98 18.78
N ASN A 54 -13.93 5.55 18.91
CA ASN A 54 -13.31 5.27 20.21
C ASN A 54 -12.51 6.44 20.79
N HIS A 55 -12.04 7.36 19.95
CA HIS A 55 -11.06 8.40 20.33
C HIS A 55 -11.52 9.82 20.04
N GLY A 56 -12.75 10.01 19.54
CA GLY A 56 -13.25 11.33 19.15
C GLY A 56 -12.54 11.84 17.90
N VAL A 57 -12.13 13.12 17.90
CA VAL A 57 -11.43 13.72 16.76
C VAL A 57 -9.93 13.41 16.85
N CYS A 58 -9.38 12.79 15.82
CA CYS A 58 -7.95 12.44 15.73
C CYS A 58 -7.35 12.99 14.43
N SER A 59 -6.02 13.09 14.37
CA SER A 59 -5.30 13.37 13.13
C SER A 59 -5.56 12.29 12.07
N ALA A 60 -5.54 12.68 10.80
CA ALA A 60 -5.65 11.76 9.67
C ALA A 60 -4.54 10.69 9.67
N LEU A 61 -3.33 11.10 10.06
CA LEU A 61 -2.16 10.24 10.14
C LEU A 61 -1.93 9.79 11.60
N VAL A 62 -1.51 8.54 11.75
CA VAL A 62 -1.20 7.92 13.04
C VAL A 62 0.17 8.43 13.54
N PRO A 63 0.25 9.00 14.77
CA PRO A 63 1.51 9.38 15.39
C PRO A 63 2.41 8.16 15.69
N HIS A 64 3.74 8.38 15.78
CA HIS A 64 4.68 7.26 16.01
C HIS A 64 4.54 6.73 17.43
N GLU A 65 4.18 7.61 18.36
CA GLU A 65 3.89 7.29 19.74
C GLU A 65 2.80 6.22 19.81
N GLU A 66 1.69 6.39 19.08
CA GLU A 66 0.59 5.41 19.03
C GLU A 66 1.03 4.07 18.43
N VAL A 67 1.87 4.10 17.40
CA VAL A 67 2.46 2.88 16.82
C VAL A 67 3.37 2.17 17.82
N GLN A 68 4.12 2.91 18.65
CA GLN A 68 4.94 2.33 19.72
C GLN A 68 4.07 1.72 20.83
N GLU A 69 2.93 2.35 21.18
CA GLU A 69 1.97 1.77 22.12
C GLU A 69 1.35 0.48 21.58
N TRP A 70 1.05 0.43 20.28
CA TRP A 70 0.60 -0.77 19.59
C TRP A 70 1.65 -1.89 19.64
N ALA A 71 2.92 -1.57 19.34
CA ALA A 71 3.99 -2.57 19.37
C ALA A 71 4.22 -3.16 20.77
N GLN A 72 3.99 -2.36 21.82
CA GLN A 72 4.08 -2.79 23.22
C GLN A 72 2.82 -3.54 23.70
N GLY A 73 1.83 -3.75 22.83
CA GLY A 73 0.55 -4.40 23.18
C GLY A 73 -0.37 -3.56 24.05
N ARG A 74 -0.11 -2.24 24.19
CA ARG A 74 -0.96 -1.31 24.94
C ARG A 74 -2.14 -0.80 24.13
N GLN A 75 -2.09 -0.95 22.81
CA GLN A 75 -3.17 -0.63 21.88
C GLN A 75 -3.31 -1.74 20.83
N HIS A 76 -4.54 -1.97 20.37
CA HIS A 76 -4.82 -2.91 19.29
C HIS A 76 -5.19 -2.18 18.01
N ALA A 77 -4.49 -2.50 16.92
CA ALA A 77 -4.79 -2.03 15.58
C ALA A 77 -4.47 -3.11 14.55
N LEU A 78 -5.26 -3.14 13.47
CA LEU A 78 -4.97 -3.90 12.26
C LEU A 78 -4.16 -3.00 11.33
N ILE A 79 -2.92 -3.37 11.01
CA ILE A 79 -2.11 -2.67 10.02
C ILE A 79 -2.35 -3.29 8.65
N VAL A 80 -2.75 -2.47 7.68
CA VAL A 80 -3.08 -2.92 6.31
C VAL A 80 -2.22 -2.14 5.31
N SER A 81 -1.45 -2.83 4.48
CA SER A 81 -0.71 -2.23 3.38
C SER A 81 -1.51 -2.38 2.09
N ILE A 82 -1.68 -1.28 1.37
CA ILE A 82 -2.40 -1.28 0.09
C ILE A 82 -1.39 -1.43 -1.03
N SER A 83 -1.48 -2.53 -1.77
CA SER A 83 -0.76 -2.70 -3.04
C SER A 83 -1.69 -2.32 -4.19
N HIS A 84 -1.30 -1.35 -5.00
CA HIS A 84 -2.18 -0.78 -6.00
C HIS A 84 -1.42 -0.17 -7.19
N ALA A 85 -2.15 0.08 -8.27
CA ALA A 85 -1.60 0.70 -9.47
C ALA A 85 -1.82 2.23 -9.43
N TRP A 86 -0.75 3.00 -9.59
CA TRP A 86 -0.87 4.42 -9.91
C TRP A 86 -1.49 4.59 -11.31
N GLU A 87 -2.68 5.20 -11.38
CA GLU A 87 -3.43 5.37 -12.62
C GLU A 87 -3.00 6.58 -13.44
N THR A 88 -2.31 7.54 -12.82
CA THR A 88 -1.59 8.60 -13.52
C THR A 88 -0.20 8.76 -12.96
N ARG A 89 0.69 9.43 -13.68
CA ARG A 89 2.02 9.77 -13.18
C ARG A 89 1.96 10.75 -12.00
N GLU A 90 0.98 11.65 -12.02
CA GLU A 90 0.88 12.77 -11.09
C GLU A 90 0.08 12.45 -9.82
N HIS A 91 -0.91 11.57 -9.92
CA HIS A 91 -1.80 11.19 -8.82
C HIS A 91 -2.21 9.70 -8.92
N PRO A 92 -2.16 8.93 -7.83
CA PRO A 92 -2.40 7.48 -7.89
C PRO A 92 -3.84 7.10 -8.26
N ASP A 93 -4.81 7.82 -7.71
CA ASP A 93 -6.25 7.52 -7.85
C ASP A 93 -7.05 8.81 -8.09
N PRO A 94 -6.98 9.41 -9.29
CA PRO A 94 -7.62 10.69 -9.55
C PRO A 94 -9.16 10.59 -9.58
N CYS A 95 -9.69 9.39 -9.82
CA CYS A 95 -11.13 9.13 -9.90
C CYS A 95 -11.75 8.73 -8.57
N ARG A 96 -10.96 8.55 -7.50
CA ARG A 96 -11.37 8.06 -6.18
C ARG A 96 -11.92 6.63 -6.20
N PHE A 97 -11.66 5.89 -7.27
CA PHE A 97 -12.17 4.54 -7.45
C PHE A 97 -11.48 3.57 -6.50
N GLN A 98 -10.16 3.66 -6.38
CA GLN A 98 -9.38 2.81 -5.48
C GLN A 98 -9.64 3.17 -4.02
N LEU A 99 -9.76 4.46 -3.71
CA LEU A 99 -10.20 4.98 -2.41
C LEU A 99 -11.52 4.32 -1.97
N GLN A 100 -12.50 4.22 -2.87
CA GLN A 100 -13.76 3.51 -2.59
C GLN A 100 -13.54 2.03 -2.29
N GLN A 101 -12.67 1.33 -3.04
CA GLN A 101 -12.38 -0.08 -2.79
C GLN A 101 -11.69 -0.30 -1.44
N ILE A 102 -10.75 0.58 -1.06
CA ILE A 102 -10.10 0.54 0.26
C ILE A 102 -11.16 0.64 1.35
N TRP A 103 -12.03 1.65 1.30
CA TRP A 103 -13.08 1.82 2.31
C TRP A 103 -14.05 0.64 2.35
N ASN A 104 -14.47 0.10 1.21
CA ASN A 104 -15.34 -1.07 1.17
C ASN A 104 -14.71 -2.29 1.90
N ALA A 105 -13.38 -2.44 1.80
CA ALA A 105 -12.66 -3.52 2.47
C ALA A 105 -12.42 -3.25 3.96
N VAL A 106 -11.95 -2.05 4.33
CA VAL A 106 -11.57 -1.73 5.73
C VAL A 106 -12.74 -1.27 6.59
N GLY A 107 -13.82 -0.78 5.98
CA GLY A 107 -14.96 -0.18 6.67
C GLY A 107 -15.70 -1.15 7.60
N LEU A 108 -15.74 -2.44 7.24
CA LEU A 108 -16.31 -3.48 8.11
C LEU A 108 -15.46 -3.70 9.37
N TYR A 109 -14.13 -3.68 9.24
CA TYR A 109 -13.22 -3.80 10.39
C TYR A 109 -13.33 -2.58 11.31
N ALA A 110 -13.43 -1.38 10.73
CA ALA A 110 -13.65 -0.14 11.47
C ALA A 110 -15.02 -0.16 12.19
N ALA A 111 -16.09 -0.62 11.53
CA ALA A 111 -17.42 -0.77 12.11
C ALA A 111 -17.47 -1.82 13.23
N ALA A 112 -16.60 -2.83 13.18
CA ALA A 112 -16.41 -3.80 14.24
C ALA A 112 -15.58 -3.26 15.43
N ASN A 113 -15.41 -1.94 15.54
CA ASN A 113 -14.65 -1.22 16.57
C ASN A 113 -13.17 -1.65 16.67
N ARG A 114 -12.58 -2.15 15.59
CA ARG A 114 -11.13 -2.39 15.51
C ARG A 114 -10.48 -1.17 14.86
N ALA A 115 -9.46 -0.61 15.50
CA ALA A 115 -8.64 0.41 14.85
C ALA A 115 -7.97 -0.21 13.61
N VAL A 116 -8.08 0.46 12.46
CA VAL A 116 -7.44 0.04 11.22
C VAL A 116 -6.54 1.15 10.74
N TRP A 117 -5.26 0.83 10.57
CA TRP A 117 -4.21 1.74 10.16
C TRP A 117 -3.66 1.29 8.81
N VAL A 118 -3.75 2.17 7.84
CA VAL A 118 -3.50 1.83 6.43
C VAL A 118 -2.19 2.44 6.00
N PHE A 119 -1.25 1.63 5.53
CA PHE A 119 -0.15 2.10 4.70
C PHE A 119 -0.66 2.28 3.26
N TYR A 120 -0.63 3.52 2.79
CA TYR A 120 -0.93 3.87 1.39
C TYR A 120 0.18 4.80 0.91
N ASP A 121 1.02 4.34 -0.03
CA ASP A 121 2.31 4.94 -0.37
C ASP A 121 2.28 6.47 -0.52
N TYR A 122 1.30 7.01 -1.23
CA TYR A 122 1.11 8.42 -1.54
C TYR A 122 0.85 9.30 -0.31
N MET A 123 0.14 8.74 0.67
CA MET A 123 -0.23 9.41 1.92
C MET A 123 0.73 9.10 3.06
N SER A 124 1.41 7.96 3.00
CA SER A 124 2.29 7.47 4.05
C SER A 124 3.73 7.94 3.88
N LEU A 125 4.19 8.11 2.64
CA LEU A 125 5.56 8.52 2.30
C LEU A 125 5.60 9.96 1.77
N PHE A 126 6.70 10.67 2.00
CA PHE A 126 6.87 12.01 1.42
C PHE A 126 6.98 11.96 -0.11
N GLN A 127 6.04 12.64 -0.77
CA GLN A 127 5.93 12.66 -2.22
C GLN A 127 6.80 13.75 -2.86
N PHE A 128 7.04 13.66 -4.17
CA PHE A 128 7.75 14.71 -4.89
C PHE A 128 6.91 16.00 -5.00
N LYS A 129 7.46 17.20 -4.81
CA LYS A 129 8.83 17.52 -4.37
C LYS A 129 8.94 17.56 -2.84
N ARG A 130 9.99 16.91 -2.33
CA ARG A 130 10.38 16.91 -0.92
C ARG A 130 11.11 18.21 -0.60
N GLN A 131 10.69 18.89 0.46
CA GLN A 131 11.13 20.25 0.80
C GLN A 131 12.41 20.27 1.63
N THR A 132 12.66 19.22 2.41
CA THR A 132 13.81 19.14 3.33
C THR A 132 14.63 17.89 3.06
N GLU A 133 15.90 17.93 3.46
CA GLU A 133 16.76 16.75 3.35
C GLU A 133 16.29 15.61 4.24
N ALA A 134 15.69 15.92 5.39
CA ALA A 134 15.05 14.92 6.25
C ALA A 134 13.94 14.15 5.51
N GLN A 135 13.13 14.83 4.68
CA GLN A 135 12.13 14.16 3.85
C GLN A 135 12.78 13.26 2.78
N ASN A 136 13.87 13.70 2.15
CA ASN A 136 14.62 12.88 1.19
C ASN A 136 15.21 11.63 1.86
N GLU A 137 15.78 11.79 3.05
CA GLU A 137 16.34 10.69 3.81
C GLU A 137 15.26 9.71 4.25
N SER A 138 14.13 10.19 4.77
CA SER A 138 12.95 9.39 5.11
C SER A 138 12.48 8.56 3.91
N PHE A 139 12.31 9.20 2.74
CA PHE A 139 11.90 8.50 1.53
C PHE A 139 12.91 7.42 1.14
N ARG A 140 14.20 7.74 1.13
CA ARG A 140 15.27 6.76 0.81
C ARG A 140 15.29 5.59 1.79
N ARG A 141 15.15 5.84 3.09
CA ARG A 141 15.06 4.79 4.13
C ARG A 141 13.85 3.90 3.89
N SER A 142 12.71 4.49 3.56
CA SER A 142 11.47 3.77 3.23
C SER A 142 11.67 2.83 2.04
N MET A 143 12.22 3.34 0.93
CA MET A 143 12.44 2.54 -0.28
C MET A 143 13.41 1.36 -0.05
N ASN A 144 14.44 1.55 0.77
CA ASN A 144 15.41 0.50 1.08
C ASN A 144 14.83 -0.67 1.90
N ALA A 145 13.72 -0.45 2.59
CA ALA A 145 13.11 -1.46 3.47
C ALA A 145 11.60 -1.61 3.25
N MET A 146 11.11 -1.32 2.04
CA MET A 146 9.68 -1.36 1.69
C MET A 146 9.04 -2.73 1.96
N HIS A 147 9.80 -3.81 1.78
CA HIS A 147 9.40 -5.18 2.11
C HIS A 147 8.86 -5.35 3.54
N MET A 148 9.28 -4.51 4.52
CA MET A 148 8.73 -4.55 5.87
C MET A 148 7.22 -4.36 5.90
N LEU A 149 6.68 -3.49 5.05
CA LEU A 149 5.24 -3.20 5.02
C LEU A 149 4.43 -4.35 4.43
N TYR A 150 5.05 -5.18 3.59
CA TYR A 150 4.37 -6.26 2.87
C TYR A 150 4.67 -7.65 3.43
N ALA A 151 5.85 -7.90 4.02
CA ALA A 151 6.29 -9.21 4.53
C ALA A 151 6.27 -9.35 6.06
N HIS A 152 6.11 -8.27 6.83
CA HIS A 152 6.14 -8.34 8.30
C HIS A 152 4.85 -8.93 8.89
N ASP A 153 4.92 -9.98 9.72
CA ASP A 153 3.81 -10.85 10.17
C ASP A 153 2.66 -10.12 10.89
N SER A 154 2.85 -8.86 11.29
CA SER A 154 1.80 -8.01 11.86
C SER A 154 1.00 -7.16 10.86
N THR A 155 1.34 -7.14 9.57
CA THR A 155 0.61 -6.38 8.54
C THR A 155 -0.23 -7.29 7.64
N HIS A 156 -1.35 -6.78 7.12
CA HIS A 156 -2.11 -7.42 6.04
C HIS A 156 -1.78 -6.72 4.73
N THR A 157 -2.00 -7.40 3.60
CA THR A 157 -1.89 -6.79 2.27
C THR A 157 -3.21 -6.89 1.55
N PHE A 158 -3.79 -5.75 1.23
CA PHE A 158 -4.93 -5.67 0.33
C PHE A 158 -4.46 -5.20 -1.04
N ARG A 159 -4.72 -5.99 -2.08
CA ARG A 159 -4.34 -5.67 -3.45
C ARG A 159 -5.54 -5.22 -4.27
N ILE A 160 -5.37 -4.10 -4.97
CA ILE A 160 -6.36 -3.58 -5.92
C ILE A 160 -5.80 -3.79 -7.32
N GLU A 161 -6.28 -4.82 -7.99
CA GLU A 161 -5.80 -5.19 -9.33
C GLU A 161 -6.56 -4.45 -10.45
N SER A 162 -7.79 -4.01 -10.16
CA SER A 162 -8.66 -3.29 -11.09
C SER A 162 -8.29 -1.80 -11.18
N LEU A 163 -8.20 -1.27 -12.39
CA LEU A 163 -8.15 0.17 -12.64
C LEU A 163 -9.56 0.76 -12.65
N THR A 164 -9.66 2.10 -12.63
CA THR A 164 -10.94 2.79 -12.77
C THR A 164 -11.63 2.37 -14.07
N PRO A 165 -12.91 1.95 -14.03
CA PRO A 165 -13.69 1.64 -15.22
C PRO A 165 -13.72 2.82 -16.21
N GLN A 166 -13.66 2.53 -17.52
CA GLN A 166 -13.49 3.56 -18.55
C GLN A 166 -14.66 4.56 -18.60
N ASP A 167 -15.88 4.12 -18.32
CA ASP A 167 -17.06 4.97 -18.19
C ASP A 167 -16.91 5.95 -17.01
N VAL A 168 -16.48 5.47 -15.84
CA VAL A 168 -16.18 6.32 -14.68
C VAL A 168 -15.06 7.30 -15.02
N TRP A 169 -13.97 6.84 -15.63
CA TRP A 169 -12.86 7.69 -16.06
C TRP A 169 -13.32 8.83 -16.96
N ASN A 170 -14.16 8.51 -17.96
CA ASN A 170 -14.68 9.49 -18.92
C ASN A 170 -15.56 10.55 -18.23
N THR A 171 -16.36 10.17 -17.24
CA THR A 171 -17.16 11.14 -16.46
C THR A 171 -16.31 12.07 -15.59
N MET A 172 -15.09 11.66 -15.26
CA MET A 172 -14.18 12.37 -14.36
C MET A 172 -13.16 13.26 -15.07
N LEU A 173 -13.16 13.32 -16.42
CA LEU A 173 -12.14 14.05 -17.21
C LEU A 173 -11.99 15.52 -16.82
N ASP A 174 -13.09 16.14 -16.39
CA ASP A 174 -13.18 17.57 -16.06
C ASP A 174 -12.93 17.84 -14.57
N GLU A 175 -13.01 16.80 -13.74
CA GLU A 175 -12.76 16.87 -12.31
C GLU A 175 -11.27 17.11 -12.06
N SER A 176 -10.99 17.98 -11.08
CA SER A 176 -9.62 18.38 -10.76
C SER A 176 -9.12 17.69 -9.50
N VAL A 177 -7.85 17.29 -9.53
CA VAL A 177 -7.14 16.73 -8.38
C VAL A 177 -5.90 17.56 -8.05
N PRO A 178 -5.47 17.61 -6.78
CA PRO A 178 -4.28 18.34 -6.39
C PRO A 178 -3.04 17.66 -6.98
N VAL A 179 -2.25 18.43 -7.74
CA VAL A 179 -1.01 17.96 -8.35
C VAL A 179 0.10 18.96 -8.05
N TYR A 180 1.26 18.45 -7.62
CA TYR A 180 2.46 19.27 -7.48
C TYR A 180 3.03 19.62 -8.86
N ARG A 181 3.23 20.92 -9.10
CA ARG A 181 3.81 21.45 -10.33
C ARG A 181 5.18 22.05 -10.04
N GLU A 182 6.19 21.60 -10.77
CA GLU A 182 7.54 22.11 -10.60
C GLU A 182 7.67 23.56 -11.08
N GLU A 183 6.94 23.94 -12.15
CA GLU A 183 7.04 25.29 -12.72
C GLU A 183 6.58 26.39 -11.75
N THR A 184 5.56 26.09 -10.95
CA THR A 184 5.02 27.01 -9.93
C THR A 184 5.52 26.69 -8.52
N SER A 185 6.21 25.56 -8.35
CA SER A 185 6.63 25.00 -7.06
C SER A 185 5.49 24.89 -6.04
N ALA A 186 4.27 24.65 -6.53
CA ALA A 186 3.05 24.61 -5.73
C ALA A 186 2.17 23.40 -6.08
N VAL A 187 1.29 23.04 -5.15
CA VAL A 187 0.21 22.08 -5.41
C VAL A 187 -0.99 22.85 -5.95
N GLU A 188 -1.43 22.52 -7.15
CA GLU A 188 -2.56 23.19 -7.81
C GLU A 188 -3.59 22.17 -8.33
N PRO A 189 -4.87 22.54 -8.43
CA PRO A 189 -5.88 21.69 -9.03
C PRO A 189 -5.61 21.50 -10.53
N ARG A 190 -5.58 20.25 -10.98
CA ARG A 190 -5.42 19.88 -12.39
C ARG A 190 -6.54 18.93 -12.83
N PRO A 191 -7.25 19.25 -13.93
CA PRO A 191 -8.24 18.34 -14.51
C PRO A 191 -7.60 17.00 -14.88
N LEU A 192 -8.34 15.90 -14.71
CA LEU A 192 -7.89 14.55 -15.07
C LEU A 192 -7.40 14.45 -16.52
N ARG A 193 -8.09 15.12 -17.46
CA ARG A 193 -7.68 15.16 -18.89
C ARG A 193 -6.27 15.73 -19.13
N CYS A 194 -5.73 16.45 -18.15
CA CYS A 194 -4.40 17.06 -18.23
C CYS A 194 -3.31 16.23 -17.54
N LEU A 195 -3.65 15.07 -16.96
CA LEU A 195 -2.71 14.16 -16.31
C LEU A 195 -2.19 13.14 -17.32
N THR A 196 -1.05 12.51 -16.99
CA THR A 196 -0.45 11.47 -17.83
C THR A 196 -1.02 10.12 -17.40
N PRO A 197 -1.92 9.49 -18.17
CA PRO A 197 -2.52 8.22 -17.78
C PRO A 197 -1.50 7.08 -17.79
N ASN A 198 -1.70 6.13 -16.89
CA ASN A 198 -0.94 4.90 -16.81
C ASN A 198 -1.89 3.70 -16.77
N SER A 199 -2.17 3.14 -17.94
CA SER A 199 -3.09 2.03 -18.14
C SER A 199 -2.43 0.64 -18.04
N ASN A 200 -1.16 0.57 -17.63
CA ASN A 200 -0.48 -0.72 -17.47
C ASN A 200 -1.25 -1.58 -16.45
N PRO A 201 -1.58 -2.84 -16.78
CA PRO A 201 -2.21 -3.76 -15.83
C PRO A 201 -1.40 -3.94 -14.56
N TYR A 202 -2.07 -4.09 -13.42
CA TYR A 202 -1.43 -4.21 -12.10
C TYR A 202 -0.36 -5.32 -12.05
N LEU A 203 -0.67 -6.52 -12.56
CA LEU A 203 0.24 -7.67 -12.56
C LEU A 203 1.45 -7.53 -13.50
N GLN A 204 1.51 -6.46 -14.31
CA GLN A 204 2.65 -6.18 -15.18
C GLN A 204 3.59 -5.13 -14.57
N ARG A 205 3.26 -4.57 -13.40
CA ARG A 205 4.04 -3.51 -12.75
C ARG A 205 5.01 -4.11 -11.76
N GLY A 206 6.30 -3.79 -11.92
CA GLY A 206 7.36 -4.43 -11.14
C GLY A 206 7.24 -4.23 -9.62
N TRP A 207 6.88 -3.03 -9.17
CA TRP A 207 6.62 -2.76 -7.75
C TRP A 207 5.42 -3.55 -7.23
N CYS A 208 4.29 -3.56 -7.96
CA CYS A 208 3.12 -4.34 -7.59
C CYS A 208 3.42 -5.84 -7.50
N MET A 209 4.17 -6.39 -8.46
CA MET A 209 4.63 -7.78 -8.42
C MET A 209 5.50 -8.05 -7.18
N ALA A 210 6.44 -7.16 -6.85
CA ALA A 210 7.29 -7.32 -5.68
C ALA A 210 6.49 -7.32 -4.37
N GLU A 211 5.50 -6.44 -4.25
CA GLU A 211 4.63 -6.35 -3.07
C GLU A 211 3.81 -7.63 -2.88
N ILE A 212 3.31 -8.21 -3.97
CA ILE A 212 2.65 -9.53 -3.94
C ILE A 212 3.61 -10.60 -3.44
N GLU A 213 4.82 -10.67 -3.98
CA GLU A 213 5.77 -11.71 -3.61
C GLU A 213 6.23 -11.57 -2.16
N TRP A 214 6.56 -10.36 -1.70
CA TRP A 214 6.91 -10.11 -0.30
C TRP A 214 5.75 -10.49 0.62
N SER A 215 4.52 -10.15 0.26
CA SER A 215 3.32 -10.53 1.00
C SER A 215 3.11 -12.04 1.08
N SER A 216 3.36 -12.73 -0.03
CA SER A 216 3.19 -14.19 -0.14
C SER A 216 4.25 -14.98 0.64
N THR A 217 5.34 -14.34 1.10
CA THR A 217 6.35 -15.01 1.94
C THR A 217 5.92 -15.23 3.40
N ARG A 218 4.75 -14.72 3.80
CA ARG A 218 4.20 -14.97 5.15
C ARG A 218 3.83 -16.44 5.33
N SER A 219 3.87 -16.90 6.57
CA SER A 219 3.38 -18.24 6.93
C SER A 219 1.86 -18.35 6.87
N ASP A 220 1.11 -17.23 6.83
CA ASP A 220 -0.34 -17.21 6.68
C ASP A 220 -0.76 -16.41 5.44
N SER A 221 -1.20 -17.14 4.42
CA SER A 221 -1.68 -16.55 3.15
C SER A 221 -3.02 -15.81 3.27
N SER A 222 -3.79 -16.00 4.35
CA SER A 222 -5.05 -15.27 4.57
C SER A 222 -4.84 -13.76 4.81
N MET A 223 -3.60 -13.38 5.15
CA MET A 223 -3.18 -11.99 5.30
C MET A 223 -3.01 -11.27 3.96
N HIS A 224 -3.10 -11.99 2.83
CA HIS A 224 -2.98 -11.46 1.48
C HIS A 224 -4.33 -11.59 0.74
N GLN A 225 -4.98 -10.46 0.42
CA GLN A 225 -6.34 -10.47 -0.11
C GLN A 225 -6.50 -9.53 -1.31
N ARG A 226 -7.15 -10.01 -2.38
CA ARG A 226 -7.67 -9.15 -3.44
C ARG A 226 -8.92 -8.43 -2.96
N ILE A 227 -8.98 -7.13 -3.20
CA ILE A 227 -10.15 -6.30 -2.93
C ILE A 227 -10.59 -5.58 -4.22
N GLY A 228 -11.85 -5.14 -4.25
CA GLY A 228 -12.46 -4.50 -5.41
C GLY A 228 -13.02 -5.48 -6.44
N PRO A 229 -13.59 -4.98 -7.55
CA PRO A 229 -14.25 -5.81 -8.53
C PRO A 229 -13.28 -6.81 -9.17
N GLY A 230 -13.68 -8.09 -9.15
CA GLY A 230 -13.05 -9.15 -9.92
C GLY A 230 -13.27 -8.93 -11.42
N SER A 231 -12.29 -9.34 -12.24
CA SER A 231 -12.65 -9.85 -13.56
C SER A 231 -13.63 -11.01 -13.33
N GLU A 232 -14.74 -11.04 -14.09
CA GLU A 232 -15.82 -12.03 -13.93
C GLU A 232 -15.26 -13.44 -13.62
N GLY A 233 -15.59 -13.99 -12.45
CA GLY A 233 -15.15 -15.33 -12.00
C GLY A 233 -14.13 -15.38 -10.85
N ALA A 234 -13.59 -14.26 -10.37
CA ALA A 234 -12.68 -14.23 -9.22
C ALA A 234 -13.39 -13.83 -7.91
N GLU A 235 -14.24 -14.70 -7.36
CA GLU A 235 -14.90 -14.50 -6.05
C GLU A 235 -13.98 -14.76 -4.84
N HIS A 236 -12.73 -15.16 -5.08
CA HIS A 236 -11.82 -15.59 -4.02
C HIS A 236 -10.75 -14.55 -3.68
N PRO A 237 -10.35 -14.42 -2.40
CA PRO A 237 -9.23 -13.57 -1.96
C PRO A 237 -7.92 -13.82 -2.73
N GLY A 238 -7.81 -14.99 -3.37
CA GLY A 238 -6.74 -15.37 -4.28
C GLY A 238 -5.41 -15.43 -3.54
N GLY A 239 -5.30 -16.34 -2.58
CA GLY A 239 -4.05 -16.62 -1.89
C GLY A 239 -2.97 -17.03 -2.89
N ARG A 240 -1.73 -16.65 -2.60
CA ARG A 240 -0.56 -16.98 -3.42
C ARG A 240 0.51 -17.65 -2.58
N VAL A 241 1.27 -18.51 -3.23
CA VAL A 241 2.48 -19.11 -2.66
C VAL A 241 3.69 -18.29 -3.10
N PRO A 242 4.73 -18.17 -2.26
CA PRO A 242 5.88 -17.36 -2.61
C PRO A 242 6.64 -17.99 -3.78
N MET A 243 6.98 -17.17 -4.79
CA MET A 243 7.73 -17.62 -5.95
C MET A 243 9.21 -17.84 -5.62
N ALA A 244 9.78 -18.93 -6.16
CA ALA A 244 11.21 -19.17 -6.08
C ALA A 244 12.02 -18.02 -6.73
N PRO A 245 13.17 -17.61 -6.16
CA PRO A 245 13.92 -16.44 -6.63
C PRO A 245 14.29 -16.46 -8.12
N ASP A 246 14.64 -17.62 -8.67
CA ASP A 246 15.03 -17.75 -10.08
C ASP A 246 13.86 -17.46 -11.03
N LEU A 247 12.67 -18.00 -10.73
CA LEU A 247 11.45 -17.72 -11.50
C LEU A 247 11.03 -16.25 -11.37
N PHE A 248 11.15 -15.69 -10.16
CA PHE A 248 10.84 -14.28 -9.92
C PHE A 248 11.75 -13.36 -10.73
N ARG A 249 13.06 -13.68 -10.79
CA ARG A 249 14.04 -12.95 -11.60
C ARG A 249 13.64 -12.92 -13.07
N GLU A 250 13.28 -14.08 -13.64
CA GLU A 250 12.86 -14.17 -15.05
C GLU A 250 11.63 -13.31 -15.34
N GLN A 251 10.62 -13.37 -14.48
CA GLN A 251 9.41 -12.56 -14.63
C GLN A 251 9.67 -11.07 -14.45
N MET A 252 10.50 -10.69 -13.48
CA MET A 252 10.76 -9.29 -13.15
C MET A 252 11.51 -8.54 -14.25
N HIS A 253 12.31 -9.23 -15.07
CA HIS A 253 12.93 -8.63 -16.26
C HIS A 253 11.93 -8.22 -17.35
N GLN A 254 10.71 -8.77 -17.33
CA GLN A 254 9.63 -8.41 -18.25
C GLN A 254 8.69 -7.33 -17.68
N ALA A 255 8.85 -6.98 -16.41
CA ALA A 255 7.96 -6.07 -15.71
C ALA A 255 8.17 -4.60 -16.10
N VAL A 256 7.09 -3.82 -16.01
CA VAL A 256 7.08 -2.39 -16.27
C VAL A 256 7.44 -1.64 -14.98
N PHE A 257 8.53 -0.86 -15.05
CA PHE A 257 8.95 0.03 -13.98
C PHE A 257 8.92 1.49 -14.44
N THR A 258 8.54 2.39 -13.53
CA THR A 258 8.72 3.83 -13.72
C THR A 258 10.21 4.19 -13.83
N HIS A 259 11.05 3.54 -13.01
CA HIS A 259 12.51 3.65 -13.07
C HIS A 259 13.13 2.26 -13.27
N ARG A 260 13.71 2.00 -14.44
CA ARG A 260 14.33 0.70 -14.76
C ARG A 260 15.47 0.31 -13.81
N SER A 261 16.06 1.26 -13.09
CA SER A 261 17.10 1.03 -12.09
C SER A 261 16.62 0.20 -10.89
N ASP A 262 15.31 0.10 -10.66
CA ASP A 262 14.76 -0.55 -9.48
C ASP A 262 14.77 -2.08 -9.59
N VAL A 263 14.78 -2.63 -10.82
CA VAL A 263 14.66 -4.07 -11.13
C VAL A 263 15.63 -4.91 -10.30
N GLU A 264 16.93 -4.62 -10.37
CA GLU A 264 17.96 -5.41 -9.68
C GLU A 264 17.84 -5.33 -8.15
N SER A 265 17.47 -4.15 -7.64
CA SER A 265 17.29 -3.95 -6.20
C SER A 265 16.09 -4.75 -5.69
N VAL A 266 15.00 -4.77 -6.46
CA VAL A 266 13.79 -5.53 -6.17
C VAL A 266 14.05 -7.04 -6.21
N ILE A 267 14.74 -7.54 -7.23
CA ILE A 267 15.10 -8.96 -7.36
C ILE A 267 15.93 -9.42 -6.16
N ARG A 268 17.01 -8.69 -5.84
CA ARG A 268 17.87 -9.01 -4.69
C ARG A 268 17.10 -8.98 -3.38
N LEU A 269 16.17 -8.04 -3.25
CA LEU A 269 15.38 -7.93 -2.03
C LEU A 269 14.40 -9.09 -1.90
N GLN A 270 13.69 -9.47 -2.98
CA GLN A 270 12.80 -10.62 -2.96
C GLN A 270 13.56 -11.91 -2.59
N GLU A 271 14.71 -12.16 -3.21
CA GLU A 271 15.54 -13.34 -2.93
C GLU A 271 15.93 -13.42 -1.44
N LYS A 272 16.40 -12.29 -0.90
CA LYS A 272 16.75 -12.19 0.53
C LYS A 272 15.57 -12.52 1.43
N ILE A 273 14.39 -11.93 1.18
CA ILE A 273 13.21 -12.10 2.03
C ILE A 273 12.64 -13.52 1.90
N PHE A 274 12.64 -14.08 0.69
CA PHE A 274 12.25 -15.46 0.45
C PHE A 274 13.05 -16.42 1.33
N PHE A 275 14.38 -16.37 1.27
CA PHE A 275 15.22 -17.24 2.09
C PHE A 275 15.10 -16.93 3.59
N GLN A 276 14.97 -15.66 3.99
CA GLN A 276 14.78 -15.28 5.39
C GLN A 276 13.49 -15.88 5.98
N LYS A 277 12.39 -15.95 5.23
CA LYS A 277 11.10 -16.48 5.70
C LYS A 277 11.03 -18.00 5.58
N VAL A 278 11.39 -18.56 4.42
CA VAL A 278 11.23 -20.00 4.15
C VAL A 278 12.15 -20.85 5.04
N THR A 279 13.37 -20.39 5.35
CA THR A 279 14.32 -21.19 6.16
C THR A 279 13.90 -21.36 7.63
N VAL A 280 13.07 -20.47 8.15
CA VAL A 280 12.59 -20.51 9.54
C VAL A 280 11.13 -20.96 9.65
N CYS A 281 10.43 -21.08 8.52
CA CYS A 281 9.04 -21.48 8.46
C CYS A 281 8.89 -22.96 8.85
N LYS A 282 8.18 -23.22 9.96
CA LYS A 282 7.88 -24.57 10.44
C LYS A 282 6.46 -25.03 10.08
N GLU A 283 5.55 -24.08 9.96
CA GLU A 283 4.12 -24.30 9.70
C GLU A 283 3.66 -23.26 8.68
N LEU A 284 2.87 -23.70 7.70
CA LEU A 284 2.37 -22.88 6.60
C LEU A 284 0.85 -23.05 6.51
N THR A 285 0.12 -21.94 6.66
CA THR A 285 -1.34 -21.88 6.58
C THR A 285 -1.76 -21.29 5.24
N LEU A 286 -2.31 -22.14 4.39
CA LEU A 286 -2.73 -21.77 3.04
C LEU A 286 -4.24 -21.71 2.94
N SER A 287 -4.77 -20.53 2.64
CA SER A 287 -6.19 -20.23 2.49
C SER A 287 -6.44 -19.63 1.11
N TRP A 288 -7.55 -20.00 0.49
CA TRP A 288 -8.02 -19.40 -0.77
C TRP A 288 -7.04 -19.53 -1.95
N LEU A 289 -6.24 -20.61 -1.98
CA LEU A 289 -5.37 -20.91 -3.12
C LEU A 289 -6.19 -21.29 -4.34
N VAL A 290 -5.81 -20.74 -5.48
CA VAL A 290 -6.31 -21.18 -6.79
C VAL A 290 -5.53 -22.42 -7.27
N PRO A 291 -6.09 -23.26 -8.16
CA PRO A 291 -5.47 -24.54 -8.56
C PRO A 291 -4.01 -24.44 -9.02
N ASP A 292 -3.66 -23.39 -9.77
CA ASP A 292 -2.29 -23.17 -10.26
C ASP A 292 -1.29 -22.94 -9.12
N GLN A 293 -1.73 -22.31 -8.03
CA GLN A 293 -0.89 -22.06 -6.85
C GLN A 293 -0.68 -23.32 -6.01
N LEU A 294 -1.67 -24.23 -5.99
CA LEU A 294 -1.52 -25.52 -5.32
C LEU A 294 -0.43 -26.37 -5.99
N SER A 295 -0.37 -26.33 -7.33
CA SER A 295 0.61 -27.09 -8.11
C SER A 295 2.04 -26.61 -7.88
N ALA A 296 2.23 -25.34 -7.53
CA ALA A 296 3.54 -24.77 -7.22
C ALA A 296 4.12 -25.21 -5.86
N LEU A 297 3.36 -25.93 -5.03
CA LEU A 297 3.82 -26.50 -3.76
C LEU A 297 4.34 -27.94 -3.88
N ALA A 298 4.05 -28.62 -4.99
CA ALA A 298 4.40 -30.03 -5.23
C ALA A 298 5.82 -30.16 -5.78
#